data_AF-A0A182SDD9-F1
#
_entry.id   AF-A0A182SDD9-F1
#
_cell.length_a   1.000
_cell.length_b   1.000
_cell.length_c   1.000
_cell.angle_alpha   90.00
_cell.angle_beta   90.00
_cell.angle_gamma   90.00
#
_symmetry.space_group_name_H-M   'P 1'
#
loop_
_entity.id
_entity.type
_entity.pdbx_description
1 polymer ?
#
loop_
_entity_poly.entity_id
_entity_poly.type
_entity_poly.pdbx_seq_one_letter_code
_entity_poly.pdbx_strand_id
1 'polypeptide(L)'
;MAFVSALFILFYIKERTTRAKLLQFVSGVNVTLFWIISYLWDYFVFVLSALCYIVTLAIIQQDGWSTFDQLGRVFLVLLFYAFSSLPVTYLFAYMFHVPATGFVKMMLLNVLSGTIFFTAVSLLRFDGIDLQDVADVLEWIFLFFPSFSLTQSMNALNMVGGREALCQRACEQITICTEELKCLLVPQCCGMSAFTFDQQTGINRNLLFFTGIGVVSFAIILLVDYRVVKKIFSRKPKTVDMSGDQGEIDSDVLDEKRRVAACSDVELSSYNLVLKELSKSYGKFVAVNKLSVGVRHSECFGLLGINGAGKTSTFKMMTGDENITDGNAWVNGINLRTDMNRVHKHIGYCPQFDALLEDLTG
;
A
#
# COMPACT_ATOMS: atom_id res chain seq x y z
N MET A 1 -0.86 13.05 14.67
CA MET A 1 -1.27 12.23 13.50
C MET A 1 -0.20 11.27 12.97
N ALA A 2 1.10 11.61 13.03
CA ALA A 2 2.19 10.73 12.55
C ALA A 2 2.20 9.31 13.17
N PHE A 3 1.86 9.20 14.46
CA PHE A 3 1.71 7.92 15.17
C PHE A 3 0.51 7.12 14.64
N VAL A 4 -0.66 7.76 14.56
CA VAL A 4 -1.91 7.12 14.11
C VAL A 4 -1.76 6.57 12.70
N SER A 5 -1.20 7.34 11.76
CA SER A 5 -0.98 6.88 10.38
C SER A 5 0.03 5.73 10.29
N ALA A 6 1.00 5.65 11.20
CA ALA A 6 1.98 4.56 11.24
C ALA A 6 1.39 3.25 11.81
N LEU A 7 0.42 3.30 12.72
CA LEU A 7 -0.16 2.10 13.36
C LEU A 7 -0.74 1.12 12.34
N PHE A 8 -1.37 1.61 11.28
CA PHE A 8 -2.00 0.78 10.25
C PHE A 8 -1.02 -0.17 9.57
N ILE A 9 0.29 0.14 9.55
CA ILE A 9 1.31 -0.74 8.93
C ILE A 9 1.38 -2.12 9.61
N LEU A 10 1.06 -2.20 10.90
CA LEU A 10 1.21 -3.42 11.70
C LEU A 10 0.39 -4.57 11.13
N PHE A 11 -0.87 -4.30 10.81
CA PHE A 11 -1.81 -5.31 10.34
C PHE A 11 -1.35 -5.90 9.01
N TYR A 12 -1.01 -5.06 8.03
CA TYR A 12 -0.60 -5.53 6.69
C TYR A 12 0.74 -6.27 6.70
N ILE A 13 1.69 -5.89 7.58
CA ILE A 13 2.91 -6.68 7.75
C ILE A 13 2.56 -8.05 8.35
N LYS A 14 1.77 -8.09 9.43
CA LYS A 14 1.35 -9.34 10.09
C LYS A 14 0.65 -10.26 9.07
N GLU A 15 -0.37 -9.77 8.39
CA GLU A 15 -1.15 -10.50 7.41
C GLU A 15 -0.32 -11.06 6.23
N ARG A 16 0.66 -10.29 5.75
CA ARG A 16 1.59 -10.74 4.71
C ARG A 16 2.52 -11.84 5.22
N THR A 17 3.06 -11.67 6.43
CA THR A 17 4.04 -12.60 7.01
C THR A 17 3.43 -13.93 7.43
N THR A 18 2.20 -13.92 7.98
CA THR A 18 1.43 -15.12 8.30
C THR A 18 0.80 -15.77 7.06
N ARG A 19 0.84 -15.09 5.91
CA ARG A 19 0.19 -15.53 4.66
C ARG A 19 -1.33 -15.64 4.76
N ALA A 20 -1.96 -15.01 5.76
CA ALA A 20 -3.42 -14.94 5.88
C ALA A 20 -4.06 -14.30 4.63
N LYS A 21 -3.40 -13.30 4.03
CA LYS A 21 -3.83 -12.70 2.75
C LYS A 21 -3.91 -13.71 1.60
N LEU A 22 -2.93 -14.62 1.50
CA LEU A 22 -2.95 -15.68 0.48
C LEU A 22 -4.15 -16.61 0.71
N LEU A 23 -4.43 -16.96 1.97
CA LEU A 23 -5.55 -17.81 2.31
C LEU A 23 -6.89 -17.16 1.94
N GLN A 24 -7.07 -15.85 2.19
CA GLN A 24 -8.26 -15.12 1.77
C GLN A 24 -8.46 -15.15 0.24
N PHE A 25 -7.37 -15.00 -0.54
CA PHE A 25 -7.44 -15.10 -2.00
C PHE A 25 -7.77 -16.52 -2.47
N VAL A 26 -7.18 -17.55 -1.84
CA VAL A 26 -7.53 -18.94 -2.11
C VAL A 26 -8.99 -19.23 -1.76
N SER A 27 -9.57 -18.55 -0.77
CA SER A 27 -11.00 -18.61 -0.46
C SER A 27 -11.89 -17.84 -1.44
N GLY A 28 -11.33 -17.21 -2.48
CA GLY A 28 -12.06 -16.56 -3.57
C GLY A 28 -12.23 -15.05 -3.45
N VAL A 29 -11.54 -14.39 -2.51
CA VAL A 29 -11.56 -12.92 -2.41
C VAL A 29 -10.79 -12.29 -3.58
N ASN A 30 -11.41 -11.33 -4.26
CA ASN A 30 -10.75 -10.56 -5.32
C ASN A 30 -9.82 -9.47 -4.74
N VAL A 31 -8.68 -9.26 -5.37
CA VAL A 31 -7.66 -8.25 -5.01
C VAL A 31 -8.25 -6.84 -4.89
N THR A 32 -9.05 -6.37 -5.86
CA THR A 32 -9.66 -5.03 -5.78
C THR A 32 -10.61 -4.90 -4.61
N LEU A 33 -11.44 -5.93 -4.38
CA LEU A 33 -12.41 -5.91 -3.28
C LEU A 33 -11.70 -5.87 -1.93
N PHE A 34 -10.64 -6.69 -1.78
CA PHE A 34 -9.78 -6.69 -0.61
C PHE A 34 -9.26 -5.28 -0.30
N TRP A 35 -8.59 -4.63 -1.25
CA TRP A 35 -7.99 -3.31 -0.99
C TRP A 35 -9.01 -2.19 -0.75
N ILE A 36 -10.15 -2.21 -1.46
CA ILE A 36 -11.19 -1.20 -1.26
C ILE A 36 -11.77 -1.33 0.15
N ILE A 37 -12.13 -2.55 0.57
CA ILE A 37 -12.72 -2.75 1.90
C ILE A 37 -11.71 -2.40 3.00
N SER A 38 -10.47 -2.87 2.90
CA SER A 38 -9.45 -2.58 3.90
C SER A 38 -9.13 -1.08 3.98
N TYR A 39 -9.04 -0.40 2.84
CA TYR A 39 -8.84 1.05 2.80
C TYR A 39 -10.03 1.82 3.40
N LEU A 40 -11.28 1.45 3.07
CA LEU A 40 -12.46 2.10 3.63
C LEU A 40 -12.54 1.95 5.14
N TRP A 41 -12.21 0.77 5.66
CA TRP A 41 -12.17 0.51 7.09
C TRP A 41 -11.11 1.36 7.80
N ASP A 42 -9.87 1.35 7.30
CA ASP A 42 -8.79 2.13 7.89
C ASP A 42 -9.04 3.64 7.79
N TYR A 43 -9.60 4.10 6.68
CA TYR A 43 -10.01 5.49 6.50
C TYR A 43 -11.08 5.89 7.52
N PHE A 44 -12.09 5.04 7.74
CA PHE A 44 -13.12 5.27 8.77
C PHE A 44 -12.52 5.37 10.18
N VAL A 45 -11.62 4.46 10.56
CA VAL A 45 -10.94 4.49 11.86
C VAL A 45 -10.07 5.74 12.00
N PHE A 46 -9.41 6.18 10.92
CA PHE A 46 -8.66 7.42 10.91
C PHE A 46 -9.57 8.64 11.09
N VAL A 47 -10.71 8.69 10.40
CA VAL A 47 -11.70 9.77 10.54
C VAL A 47 -12.18 9.88 11.98
N LEU A 48 -12.47 8.77 12.65
CA LEU A 48 -12.85 8.78 14.07
C LEU A 48 -11.73 9.37 14.95
N SER A 49 -10.48 8.99 14.70
CA SER A 49 -9.32 9.56 15.40
C SER A 49 -9.15 11.06 15.14
N ALA A 50 -9.41 11.51 13.90
CA ALA A 50 -9.39 12.92 13.53
C ALA A 50 -10.52 13.72 14.20
N LEU A 51 -11.72 13.15 14.31
CA LEU A 51 -12.82 13.78 15.04
C LEU A 51 -12.48 13.96 16.52
N CYS A 52 -11.90 12.95 17.18
CA CYS A 52 -11.42 13.08 18.55
C CYS A 52 -10.41 14.23 18.69
N TYR A 53 -9.47 14.35 17.74
CA TYR A 53 -8.51 15.47 17.73
C TYR A 53 -9.20 16.83 17.57
N ILE A 54 -10.17 16.97 16.66
CA ILE A 54 -10.93 18.22 16.47
C ILE A 54 -11.73 18.58 17.74
N VAL A 55 -12.34 17.59 18.40
CA VAL A 55 -13.04 17.81 19.67
C VAL A 55 -12.09 18.34 20.75
N THR A 56 -10.87 17.82 20.83
CA THR A 56 -9.87 18.36 21.79
C THR A 56 -9.51 19.82 21.51
N LEU A 57 -9.36 20.20 20.24
CA LEU A 57 -9.09 21.60 19.87
C LEU A 57 -10.28 22.50 20.22
N ALA A 58 -11.51 22.04 19.95
CA ALA A 58 -12.74 22.75 20.29
C ALA A 58 -12.91 22.97 21.79
N ILE A 59 -12.41 22.06 22.64
CA ILE A 59 -12.43 22.23 24.11
C ILE A 59 -11.40 23.25 24.58
N ILE A 60 -10.20 23.26 23.98
CA ILE A 60 -9.09 24.13 24.40
C ILE A 60 -9.35 25.60 24.05
N GLN A 61 -10.16 25.89 23.02
CA GLN A 61 -10.55 27.26 22.61
C GLN A 61 -9.35 28.18 22.37
N GLN A 62 -8.33 27.68 21.65
CA GLN A 62 -7.15 28.46 21.29
C GLN A 62 -7.45 29.45 20.16
N ASP A 63 -6.87 30.66 20.24
CA ASP A 63 -6.96 31.69 19.19
C ASP A 63 -6.53 31.12 17.82
N GLY A 64 -7.38 31.27 16.81
CA GLY A 64 -7.16 30.74 15.45
C GLY A 64 -7.62 29.28 15.24
N TRP A 65 -8.10 28.60 16.29
CA TRP A 65 -8.54 27.20 16.26
C TRP A 65 -9.88 26.98 16.98
N SER A 66 -10.68 28.03 17.18
CA SER A 66 -11.89 28.01 18.00
C SER A 66 -13.19 28.02 17.19
N THR A 67 -13.18 28.68 16.03
CA THR A 67 -14.39 28.83 15.21
C THR A 67 -14.67 27.57 14.38
N PHE A 68 -15.95 27.36 14.06
CA PHE A 68 -16.38 26.21 13.24
C PHE A 68 -15.66 26.15 11.89
N ASP A 69 -15.48 27.30 11.24
CA ASP A 69 -14.79 27.37 9.94
C ASP A 69 -13.30 27.02 10.08
N GLN A 70 -12.61 27.53 11.10
CA GLN A 70 -11.21 27.19 11.38
C GLN A 70 -11.04 25.69 11.66
N LEU A 71 -11.87 25.11 12.54
CA LEU A 71 -11.86 23.67 12.83
C LEU A 71 -12.21 22.82 11.59
N GLY A 72 -13.14 23.30 10.76
CA GLY A 72 -13.52 22.67 9.50
C GLY A 72 -12.36 22.58 8.51
N ARG A 73 -11.58 23.67 8.35
CA ARG A 73 -10.37 23.70 7.50
C ARG A 73 -9.33 22.67 7.96
N VAL A 74 -9.13 22.54 9.28
CA VAL A 74 -8.19 21.59 9.88
C VAL A 74 -8.65 20.16 9.65
N PHE A 75 -9.94 19.88 9.89
CA PHE A 75 -10.53 18.58 9.64
C PHE A 75 -10.39 18.18 8.16
N LEU A 76 -10.66 19.11 7.23
CA LEU A 76 -10.49 18.88 5.81
C LEU A 76 -9.05 18.47 5.46
N VAL A 77 -8.04 19.19 5.96
CA VAL A 77 -6.63 18.83 5.73
C VAL A 77 -6.31 17.43 6.27
N LEU A 78 -6.87 17.05 7.43
CA LEU A 78 -6.70 15.71 8.00
C LEU A 78 -7.32 14.60 7.13
N LEU A 79 -8.46 14.86 6.49
CA LEU A 79 -9.10 13.91 5.56
C LEU A 79 -8.25 13.65 4.31
N PHE A 80 -7.65 14.70 3.74
CA PHE A 80 -6.75 14.57 2.60
C PHE A 80 -5.40 13.94 2.99
N TYR A 81 -4.90 14.24 4.19
CA TYR A 81 -3.74 13.55 4.74
C TYR A 81 -4.02 12.05 4.92
N ALA A 82 -5.19 11.66 5.41
CA ALA A 82 -5.56 10.24 5.51
C ALA A 82 -5.60 9.56 4.14
N PHE A 83 -6.18 10.25 3.14
CA PHE A 83 -6.31 9.75 1.78
C PHE A 83 -4.97 9.43 1.12
N SER A 84 -3.94 10.21 1.43
CA SER A 84 -2.58 10.02 0.91
C SER A 84 -1.71 9.13 1.78
N SER A 85 -1.77 9.28 3.11
CA SER A 85 -0.86 8.58 4.03
C SER A 85 -1.16 7.09 4.16
N LEU A 86 -2.43 6.67 4.14
CA LEU A 86 -2.77 5.26 4.29
C LEU A 86 -2.21 4.40 3.14
N PRO A 87 -2.42 4.73 1.85
CA PRO A 87 -1.82 3.96 0.76
C PRO A 87 -0.28 3.98 0.78
N VAL A 88 0.34 5.10 1.17
CA VAL A 88 1.80 5.17 1.33
C VAL A 88 2.28 4.23 2.42
N THR A 89 1.59 4.17 3.56
CA THR A 89 1.87 3.22 4.65
C THR A 89 1.78 1.77 4.16
N TYR A 90 0.76 1.43 3.36
CA TYR A 90 0.61 0.08 2.80
C TYR A 90 1.76 -0.29 1.85
N LEU A 91 2.23 0.65 1.02
CA LEU A 91 3.40 0.44 0.16
C LEU A 91 4.67 0.19 0.98
N PHE A 92 4.86 0.95 2.05
CA PHE A 92 6.00 0.75 2.96
C PHE A 92 5.95 -0.60 3.69
N ALA A 93 4.76 -1.17 3.93
CA ALA A 93 4.62 -2.47 4.58
C ALA A 93 5.35 -3.60 3.83
N TYR A 94 5.49 -3.51 2.50
CA TYR A 94 6.22 -4.51 1.70
C TYR A 94 7.71 -4.58 2.03
N MET A 95 8.30 -3.50 2.56
CA MET A 95 9.73 -3.42 2.90
C MET A 95 10.09 -4.09 4.24
N PHE A 96 9.11 -4.49 5.05
CA PHE A 96 9.35 -4.97 6.42
C PHE A 96 8.78 -6.35 6.68
N HIS A 97 9.59 -7.25 7.22
CA HIS A 97 9.16 -8.60 7.62
C HIS A 97 8.69 -8.70 9.07
N VAL A 98 9.03 -7.73 9.92
CA VAL A 98 8.68 -7.72 11.34
C VAL A 98 7.73 -6.54 11.60
N PRO A 99 6.49 -6.78 12.09
CA PRO A 99 5.50 -5.71 12.28
C PRO A 99 5.99 -4.56 13.16
N ALA A 100 6.50 -4.87 14.37
CA ALA A 100 6.95 -3.85 15.33
C ALA A 100 8.06 -2.96 14.76
N THR A 101 9.04 -3.55 14.06
CA THR A 101 10.12 -2.81 13.40
C THR A 101 9.58 -1.92 12.28
N GLY A 102 8.61 -2.40 11.49
CA GLY A 102 7.96 -1.61 10.46
C GLY A 102 7.21 -0.40 11.02
N PHE A 103 6.47 -0.60 12.11
CA PHE A 103 5.80 0.47 12.84
C PHE A 103 6.74 1.57 13.32
N VAL A 104 7.80 1.19 14.05
CA VAL A 104 8.77 2.16 14.58
C VAL A 104 9.44 2.95 13.45
N LYS A 105 9.82 2.27 12.36
CA LYS A 105 10.46 2.93 11.21
C LYS A 105 9.51 3.85 10.45
N MET A 106 8.24 3.45 10.26
CA MET A 106 7.24 4.29 9.61
C MET A 106 6.90 5.51 10.46
N MET A 107 6.75 5.34 11.77
CA MET A 107 6.56 6.43 12.72
C MET A 107 7.73 7.41 12.65
N LEU A 108 8.96 6.90 12.68
CA LEU A 108 10.16 7.72 12.56
C LEU A 108 10.17 8.49 11.23
N LEU A 109 9.89 7.84 10.11
CA LEU A 109 9.81 8.49 8.80
C LEU A 109 8.76 9.62 8.79
N ASN A 110 7.58 9.38 9.36
CA ASN A 110 6.52 10.39 9.45
C ASN A 110 6.92 11.57 10.34
N VAL A 111 7.59 11.33 11.46
CA VAL A 111 8.07 12.40 12.35
C VAL A 111 9.19 13.18 11.67
N LEU A 112 10.20 12.51 11.11
CA LEU A 112 11.34 13.17 10.44
C LEU A 112 10.87 14.02 9.24
N SER A 113 10.01 13.45 8.39
CA SER A 113 9.48 14.18 7.24
C SER A 113 8.52 15.31 7.63
N GLY A 114 7.76 15.14 8.71
CA GLY A 114 6.84 16.17 9.19
C GLY A 114 7.54 17.32 9.90
N THR A 115 8.47 17.06 10.81
CA THR A 115 9.08 18.10 11.67
C THR A 115 10.41 18.59 11.14
N ILE A 116 11.36 17.69 10.83
CA ILE A 116 12.73 18.08 10.47
C ILE A 116 12.77 18.73 9.10
N PHE A 117 12.14 18.10 8.09
CA PHE A 117 12.12 18.68 6.75
C PHE A 117 11.39 20.03 6.73
N PHE A 118 10.29 20.14 7.48
CA PHE A 118 9.57 21.41 7.61
C PHE A 118 10.41 22.50 8.28
N THR A 119 11.04 22.21 9.41
CA THR A 119 11.90 23.18 10.11
C THR A 119 13.10 23.57 9.25
N ALA A 120 13.70 22.63 8.52
CA ALA A 120 14.81 22.92 7.61
C ALA A 120 14.41 23.88 6.49
N VAL A 121 13.29 23.62 5.82
CA VAL A 121 12.76 24.51 4.76
C VAL A 121 12.37 25.88 5.34
N SER A 122 11.73 25.90 6.52
CA SER A 122 11.32 27.15 7.18
C SER A 122 12.52 28.01 7.56
N LEU A 123 13.61 27.39 8.02
CA LEU A 123 14.85 28.09 8.39
C LEU A 123 15.57 28.64 7.16
N LEU A 124 15.65 27.87 6.07
CA LEU A 124 16.27 28.32 4.82
C LEU A 124 15.50 29.47 4.15
N ARG A 125 14.19 29.57 4.41
CA ARG A 125 13.35 30.66 3.89
C ARG A 125 13.42 31.94 4.74
N PHE A 126 14.10 31.91 5.89
CA PHE A 126 14.21 33.09 6.75
C PHE A 126 14.96 34.22 6.03
N ASP A 127 14.41 35.44 6.06
CA ASP A 127 14.93 36.60 5.30
C ASP A 127 16.40 36.98 5.62
N GLY A 128 16.96 36.49 6.72
CA GLY A 128 18.37 36.68 7.09
C GLY A 128 19.35 35.71 6.42
N ILE A 129 18.87 34.75 5.63
CA ILE A 129 19.65 33.70 4.99
C ILE A 129 19.32 33.75 3.49
N ASP A 130 20.22 34.25 2.64
CA ASP A 130 20.06 34.39 1.18
C ASP A 130 20.00 33.02 0.45
N LEU A 131 19.10 32.12 0.85
CA LEU A 131 18.91 30.75 0.30
C LEU A 131 17.43 30.43 0.00
N GLN A 132 16.61 31.44 -0.27
CA GLN A 132 15.18 31.26 -0.57
C GLN A 132 14.94 30.34 -1.78
N ASP A 133 15.75 30.44 -2.84
CA ASP A 133 15.67 29.58 -4.02
C ASP A 133 15.89 28.09 -3.67
N VAL A 134 16.81 27.81 -2.75
CA VAL A 134 17.10 26.43 -2.30
C VAL A 134 15.93 25.90 -1.47
N ALA A 135 15.33 26.74 -0.64
CA ALA A 135 14.14 26.39 0.13
C ALA A 135 12.97 26.00 -0.79
N ASP A 136 12.76 26.75 -1.89
CA ASP A 136 11.72 26.47 -2.87
C ASP A 136 11.91 25.10 -3.56
N VAL A 137 13.14 24.79 -3.98
CA VAL A 137 13.44 23.48 -4.60
C VAL A 137 13.23 22.34 -3.61
N LEU A 138 13.72 22.48 -2.38
CA LEU A 138 13.55 21.46 -1.34
C LEU A 138 12.09 21.24 -0.98
N GLU A 139 11.28 22.30 -0.94
CA GLU A 139 9.85 22.19 -0.69
C GLU A 139 9.15 21.34 -1.75
N TRP A 140 9.42 21.57 -3.05
CA TRP A 140 8.88 20.75 -4.14
C TRP A 140 9.25 19.27 -4.03
N ILE A 141 10.45 18.97 -3.53
CA ILE A 141 10.90 17.59 -3.29
C ILE A 141 10.18 17.00 -2.07
N PHE A 142 10.04 17.75 -0.99
CA PHE A 142 9.45 17.26 0.26
C PHE A 142 7.93 17.18 0.25
N LEU A 143 7.26 17.89 -0.66
CA LEU A 143 5.82 17.80 -0.93
C LEU A 143 5.32 16.38 -1.26
N PHE A 144 6.22 15.49 -1.72
CA PHE A 144 5.93 14.06 -1.92
C PHE A 144 5.71 13.29 -0.61
N PHE A 145 6.13 13.81 0.54
CA PHE A 145 5.92 13.20 1.84
C PHE A 145 4.63 13.76 2.46
N PRO A 146 3.56 12.97 2.64
CA PRO A 146 2.31 13.48 3.18
C PRO A 146 2.45 14.17 4.55
N SER A 147 3.37 13.70 5.39
CA SER A 147 3.59 14.28 6.72
C SER A 147 4.24 15.68 6.66
N PHE A 148 5.09 15.96 5.65
CA PHE A 148 5.61 17.30 5.40
C PHE A 148 4.49 18.26 4.99
N SER A 149 3.69 17.85 4.00
CA SER A 149 2.57 18.63 3.47
C SER A 149 1.49 18.90 4.54
N LEU A 150 1.31 17.98 5.49
CA LEU A 150 0.44 18.17 6.66
C LEU A 150 0.97 19.28 7.55
N THR A 151 2.25 19.24 7.94
CA THR A 151 2.85 20.28 8.79
C THR A 151 2.80 21.64 8.11
N GLN A 152 3.12 21.71 6.81
CA GLN A 152 3.02 22.94 6.03
C GLN A 152 1.59 23.49 6.00
N SER A 153 0.59 22.63 5.77
CA SER A 153 -0.82 23.04 5.78
C SER A 153 -1.28 23.52 7.16
N MET A 154 -0.87 22.84 8.24
CA MET A 154 -1.18 23.25 9.60
C MET A 154 -0.54 24.60 9.95
N ASN A 155 0.70 24.83 9.52
CA ASN A 155 1.36 26.11 9.71
C ASN A 155 0.68 27.24 8.92
N ALA A 156 0.30 26.99 7.67
CA ALA A 156 -0.45 27.95 6.86
C ALA A 156 -1.80 28.31 7.50
N LEU A 157 -2.55 27.30 7.99
CA LEU A 157 -3.79 27.53 8.73
C LEU A 157 -3.56 28.33 10.02
N ASN A 158 -2.49 28.03 10.77
CA ASN A 158 -2.13 28.79 11.96
C ASN A 158 -1.82 30.25 11.65
N MET A 159 -1.09 30.51 10.56
CA MET A 159 -0.75 31.87 10.12
C MET A 159 -2.01 32.65 9.69
N VAL A 160 -2.91 32.03 8.92
CA VAL A 160 -4.17 32.65 8.51
C VAL A 160 -5.07 32.91 9.72
N GLY A 161 -5.25 31.94 10.61
CA GLY A 161 -6.07 32.10 11.82
C GLY A 161 -5.51 33.14 12.79
N GLY A 162 -4.18 33.17 12.97
CA GLY A 162 -3.51 34.20 13.78
C GLY A 162 -3.66 35.60 13.21
N ARG A 163 -3.56 35.73 11.87
CA ARG A 163 -3.78 37.00 11.15
C ARG A 163 -5.23 37.45 11.26
N GLU A 164 -6.19 36.55 11.08
CA GLU A 164 -7.62 36.81 11.30
C GLU A 164 -7.87 37.37 12.71
N ALA A 165 -7.31 36.73 13.75
CA ALA A 165 -7.47 37.15 15.14
C ALA A 165 -6.81 38.51 15.44
N LEU A 166 -5.60 38.75 14.93
CA LEU A 166 -4.91 40.05 15.07
C LEU A 166 -5.70 41.18 14.40
N CYS A 167 -6.19 40.93 13.18
CA CYS A 167 -7.01 41.88 12.45
C CYS A 167 -8.34 42.17 13.15
N GLN A 168 -8.94 41.17 13.82
CA GLN A 168 -10.14 41.37 14.61
C GLN A 168 -9.88 42.23 15.86
N ARG A 169 -8.78 41.99 16.58
CA ARG A 169 -8.40 42.83 17.74
C ARG A 169 -8.08 44.28 17.34
N ALA A 170 -7.41 44.48 16.21
CA ALA A 170 -7.15 45.82 15.67
C ALA A 170 -8.46 46.55 15.29
N CYS A 171 -9.42 45.81 14.74
CA CYS A 171 -10.74 46.30 14.35
C CYS A 171 -11.58 46.73 15.57
N GLU A 172 -11.50 46.01 16.70
CA GLU A 172 -12.17 46.38 17.96
C GLU A 172 -11.67 47.70 18.57
N GLN A 173 -10.45 48.13 18.25
CA GLN A 173 -9.92 49.42 18.70
C GLN A 173 -10.39 50.61 17.85
N ILE A 174 -11.04 50.36 16.71
CA ILE A 174 -11.50 51.39 15.77
C ILE A 174 -13.03 51.54 15.91
N THR A 175 -13.51 52.77 16.10
CA THR A 175 -14.92 53.08 16.41
C THR A 175 -15.91 52.70 15.29
N ILE A 176 -15.44 52.67 14.04
CA ILE A 176 -16.20 52.24 12.87
C ILE A 176 -15.30 51.29 12.07
N CYS A 177 -15.50 49.99 12.22
CA CYS A 177 -14.74 49.00 11.46
C CYS A 177 -15.62 48.37 10.37
N THR A 178 -15.52 48.89 9.15
CA THR A 178 -16.06 48.25 7.95
C THR A 178 -14.97 47.42 7.26
N GLU A 179 -15.34 46.35 6.54
CA GLU A 179 -14.37 45.50 5.80
C GLU A 179 -13.49 46.33 4.83
N GLU A 180 -14.06 47.34 4.16
CA GLU A 180 -13.32 48.24 3.28
C GLU A 180 -12.31 49.11 4.05
N LEU A 181 -12.70 49.64 5.22
CA LEU A 181 -11.82 50.46 6.05
C LEU A 181 -10.71 49.61 6.69
N LYS A 182 -11.01 48.38 7.06
CA LYS A 182 -10.04 47.38 7.56
C LYS A 182 -8.97 47.07 6.50
N CYS A 183 -9.39 46.86 5.25
CA CYS A 183 -8.47 46.68 4.11
C CYS A 183 -7.64 47.95 3.80
N LEU A 184 -8.21 49.15 3.94
CA LEU A 184 -7.51 50.42 3.70
C LEU A 184 -6.48 50.76 4.78
N LEU A 185 -6.84 50.54 6.05
CA LEU A 185 -5.99 50.92 7.19
C LEU A 185 -4.86 49.92 7.44
N VAL A 186 -5.16 48.63 7.25
CA VAL A 186 -4.19 47.54 7.36
C VAL A 186 -4.34 46.66 6.12
N PRO A 187 -3.58 46.89 5.04
CA PRO A 187 -3.69 46.12 3.80
C PRO A 187 -3.39 44.62 4.02
N GLN A 188 -2.67 44.29 5.10
CA GLN A 188 -2.49 42.91 5.53
C GLN A 188 -3.80 42.26 6.01
N CYS A 189 -4.86 42.97 6.34
CA CYS A 189 -6.12 42.35 6.76
C CYS A 189 -7.05 42.01 5.58
N CYS A 190 -6.63 42.28 4.33
CA CYS A 190 -7.44 42.07 3.14
C CYS A 190 -7.19 40.71 2.46
N GLY A 191 -8.24 40.10 1.90
CA GLY A 191 -8.12 38.89 1.08
C GLY A 191 -7.68 37.62 1.83
N MET A 192 -7.98 37.54 3.14
CA MET A 192 -7.61 36.39 3.98
C MET A 192 -8.43 35.16 3.59
N SER A 193 -7.90 34.34 2.70
CA SER A 193 -8.48 33.04 2.34
C SER A 193 -7.41 31.96 2.41
N ALA A 194 -7.69 30.93 3.22
CA ALA A 194 -6.80 29.77 3.32
C ALA A 194 -6.74 28.97 2.00
N PHE A 195 -7.83 28.98 1.23
CA PHE A 195 -7.98 28.26 -0.03
C PHE A 195 -7.38 29.00 -1.23
N THR A 196 -6.10 29.32 -1.13
CA THR A 196 -5.33 29.93 -2.23
C THR A 196 -4.22 28.99 -2.69
N PHE A 197 -3.67 29.29 -3.88
CA PHE A 197 -2.45 28.66 -4.39
C PHE A 197 -1.19 29.43 -3.99
N ASP A 198 -1.32 30.37 -3.03
CA ASP A 198 -0.19 31.10 -2.51
C ASP A 198 0.81 30.17 -1.83
N GLN A 199 2.10 30.39 -2.06
CA GLN A 199 3.17 29.52 -1.60
C GLN A 199 3.29 29.53 -0.07
N GLN A 200 2.98 30.67 0.57
CA GLN A 200 3.18 30.87 2.01
C GLN A 200 1.91 30.58 2.82
N THR A 201 0.75 31.02 2.34
CA THR A 201 -0.51 30.98 3.10
C THR A 201 -1.57 30.03 2.52
N GLY A 202 -1.35 29.53 1.30
CA GLY A 202 -2.32 28.70 0.59
C GLY A 202 -2.20 27.21 0.88
N ILE A 203 -3.34 26.55 1.10
CA ILE A 203 -3.39 25.09 1.31
C ILE A 203 -3.70 24.29 0.04
N ASN A 204 -4.19 24.93 -1.04
CA ASN A 204 -4.70 24.21 -2.23
C ASN A 204 -3.63 23.35 -2.90
N ARG A 205 -2.38 23.82 -2.94
CA ARG A 205 -1.26 23.04 -3.47
C ARG A 205 -1.06 21.74 -2.67
N ASN A 206 -1.09 21.81 -1.34
CA ASN A 206 -0.94 20.62 -0.50
C ASN A 206 -2.10 19.63 -0.70
N LEU A 207 -3.33 20.13 -0.84
CA LEU A 207 -4.50 19.30 -1.13
C LEU A 207 -4.39 18.58 -2.49
N LEU A 208 -3.86 19.26 -3.51
CA LEU A 208 -3.59 18.65 -4.82
C LEU A 208 -2.56 17.51 -4.69
N PHE A 209 -1.45 17.75 -3.98
CA PHE A 209 -0.42 16.74 -3.75
C PHE A 209 -0.95 15.56 -2.96
N PHE A 210 -1.75 15.78 -1.91
CA PHE A 210 -2.40 14.69 -1.18
C PHE A 210 -3.25 13.81 -2.10
N THR A 211 -4.07 14.44 -2.96
CA THR A 211 -4.92 13.70 -3.90
C THR A 211 -4.07 12.90 -4.89
N GLY A 212 -3.06 13.53 -5.49
CA GLY A 212 -2.17 12.89 -6.45
C GLY A 212 -1.42 11.71 -5.85
N ILE A 213 -0.81 11.89 -4.67
CA ILE A 213 -0.05 10.85 -3.97
C ILE A 213 -0.98 9.70 -3.57
N GLY A 214 -2.17 9.98 -3.06
CA GLY A 214 -3.15 8.95 -2.68
C GLY A 214 -3.56 8.08 -3.86
N VAL A 215 -3.94 8.71 -4.99
CA VAL A 215 -4.34 7.99 -6.21
C VAL A 215 -3.19 7.17 -6.78
N VAL A 216 -1.99 7.76 -6.91
CA VAL A 216 -0.82 7.08 -7.48
C VAL A 216 -0.40 5.92 -6.58
N SER A 217 -0.35 6.12 -5.28
CA SER A 217 0.04 5.08 -4.32
C SER A 217 -0.94 3.92 -4.34
N PHE A 218 -2.24 4.19 -4.34
CA PHE A 218 -3.27 3.15 -4.42
C PHE A 218 -3.21 2.38 -5.75
N ALA A 219 -2.96 3.07 -6.86
CA ALA A 219 -2.75 2.43 -8.16
C ALA A 219 -1.50 1.52 -8.15
N ILE A 220 -0.39 1.96 -7.53
CA ILE A 220 0.81 1.13 -7.40
C ILE A 220 0.52 -0.14 -6.58
N ILE A 221 -0.25 -0.04 -5.49
CA ILE A 221 -0.67 -1.22 -4.70
C ILE A 221 -1.40 -2.23 -5.58
N LEU A 222 -2.41 -1.78 -6.34
CA LEU A 222 -3.15 -2.65 -7.23
C LEU A 222 -2.23 -3.28 -8.29
N LEU A 223 -1.31 -2.51 -8.88
CA LEU A 223 -0.36 -3.02 -9.88
C LEU A 223 0.60 -4.08 -9.31
N VAL A 224 1.06 -3.89 -8.07
CA VAL A 224 1.92 -4.86 -7.36
C VAL A 224 1.18 -6.15 -7.09
N ASP A 225 -0.05 -6.09 -6.58
CA ASP A 225 -0.80 -7.27 -6.17
C ASP A 225 -1.47 -8.01 -7.34
N TYR A 226 -1.90 -7.29 -8.39
CA TYR A 226 -2.23 -7.93 -9.66
C TYR A 226 -1.00 -8.49 -10.39
N ARG A 227 0.21 -8.28 -9.82
CA ARG A 227 1.50 -8.71 -10.38
C ARG A 227 1.70 -8.24 -11.82
N VAL A 228 1.05 -7.13 -12.20
CA VAL A 228 1.12 -6.54 -13.55
C VAL A 228 2.55 -6.15 -13.87
N VAL A 229 3.27 -5.61 -12.88
CA VAL A 229 4.70 -5.28 -13.03
C VAL A 229 5.52 -6.52 -13.37
N LYS A 230 5.28 -7.66 -12.70
CA LYS A 230 5.96 -8.93 -13.03
C LYS A 230 5.55 -9.45 -14.40
N LYS A 231 4.31 -9.26 -14.84
CA LYS A 231 3.83 -9.67 -16.17
C LYS A 231 4.40 -8.80 -17.31
N ILE A 232 4.54 -7.50 -17.09
CA ILE A 232 5.07 -6.53 -18.07
C ILE A 232 6.60 -6.59 -18.14
N PHE A 233 7.27 -6.63 -16.98
CA PHE A 233 8.74 -6.66 -16.90
C PHE A 233 9.33 -8.07 -16.89
N SER A 234 8.49 -9.13 -16.91
CA SER A 234 8.96 -10.46 -17.29
C SER A 234 9.39 -10.44 -18.75
N ARG A 235 10.65 -10.07 -18.98
CA ARG A 235 11.42 -10.67 -20.07
C ARG A 235 11.19 -12.18 -19.97
N LYS A 236 10.92 -12.83 -21.11
CA LYS A 236 10.96 -14.30 -21.19
C LYS A 236 12.18 -14.73 -20.37
N PRO A 237 12.01 -15.52 -19.29
CA PRO A 237 13.14 -15.96 -18.52
C PRO A 237 14.12 -16.55 -19.55
N LYS A 238 15.38 -16.09 -19.54
CA LYS A 238 16.43 -16.78 -20.30
C LYS A 238 16.23 -18.25 -19.95
N THR A 239 15.95 -19.07 -20.96
CA THR A 239 15.88 -20.52 -20.82
C THR A 239 17.18 -20.91 -20.13
N VAL A 240 17.12 -21.07 -18.81
CA VAL A 240 18.21 -21.70 -18.08
C VAL A 240 18.26 -23.08 -18.69
N ASP A 241 19.40 -23.43 -19.26
CA ASP A 241 19.58 -24.74 -19.85
C ASP A 241 19.34 -25.77 -18.74
N MET A 242 18.15 -26.37 -18.74
CA MET A 242 17.71 -27.32 -17.72
C MET A 242 18.20 -28.73 -18.04
N SER A 243 19.29 -28.81 -18.80
CA SER A 243 20.02 -30.02 -19.21
C SER A 243 20.93 -30.58 -18.10
N GLY A 244 20.91 -30.00 -16.89
CA GLY A 244 21.71 -30.44 -15.76
C GLY A 244 21.28 -31.81 -15.22
N ASP A 245 22.16 -32.80 -15.43
CA ASP A 245 22.24 -34.14 -14.87
C ASP A 245 20.93 -34.93 -14.85
N GLN A 246 20.60 -35.53 -16.01
CA GLN A 246 19.67 -36.66 -16.06
C GLN A 246 20.39 -37.87 -15.49
N GLY A 247 20.40 -38.00 -14.16
CA GLY A 247 20.50 -39.32 -13.56
C GLY A 247 19.47 -40.25 -14.20
N GLU A 248 19.69 -41.57 -14.14
CA GLU A 248 18.74 -42.56 -14.66
C GLU A 248 17.33 -42.24 -14.16
N ILE A 249 16.45 -41.80 -15.07
CA ILE A 249 15.05 -41.50 -14.75
C ILE A 249 14.32 -42.83 -14.75
N ASP A 250 13.63 -43.12 -13.66
CA ASP A 250 12.86 -44.36 -13.53
C ASP A 250 11.81 -44.49 -14.65
N SER A 251 11.60 -45.72 -15.10
CA SER A 251 10.72 -46.03 -16.23
C SER A 251 9.27 -45.59 -16.00
N ASP A 252 8.79 -45.71 -14.75
CA ASP A 252 7.44 -45.30 -14.37
C ASP A 252 7.25 -43.78 -14.46
N VAL A 253 8.28 -42.99 -14.10
CA VAL A 253 8.29 -41.53 -14.25
C VAL A 253 8.23 -41.13 -15.72
N LEU A 254 8.96 -41.85 -16.59
CA LEU A 254 8.91 -41.60 -18.04
C LEU A 254 7.54 -41.93 -18.64
N ASP A 255 6.94 -43.04 -18.21
CA ASP A 255 5.61 -43.45 -18.67
C ASP A 255 4.52 -42.49 -18.19
N GLU A 256 4.60 -42.02 -16.93
CA GLU A 256 3.73 -40.97 -16.40
C GLU A 256 3.89 -39.66 -17.19
N LYS A 257 5.13 -39.26 -17.49
CA LYS A 257 5.39 -38.07 -18.31
C LYS A 257 4.79 -38.19 -19.71
N ARG A 258 4.91 -39.35 -20.36
CA ARG A 258 4.30 -39.62 -21.67
C ARG A 258 2.78 -39.59 -21.58
N ARG A 259 2.20 -40.21 -20.54
CA ARG A 259 0.76 -40.25 -20.29
C ARG A 259 0.18 -38.85 -20.13
N VAL A 260 0.81 -37.99 -19.32
CA VAL A 260 0.38 -36.60 -19.13
C VAL A 260 0.61 -35.76 -20.39
N ALA A 261 1.67 -36.03 -21.15
CA ALA A 261 1.93 -35.34 -22.40
C ALA A 261 0.88 -35.64 -23.47
N ALA A 262 0.39 -36.88 -23.53
CA ALA A 262 -0.64 -37.35 -24.47
C ALA A 262 -2.07 -36.93 -24.09
N CYS A 263 -2.29 -36.45 -22.86
CA CYS A 263 -3.60 -36.08 -22.36
C CYS A 263 -4.20 -34.91 -23.18
N SER A 264 -5.39 -35.13 -23.73
CA SER A 264 -6.14 -34.14 -24.50
C SER A 264 -6.90 -33.15 -23.61
N ASP A 265 -7.30 -32.00 -24.16
CA ASP A 265 -8.03 -30.97 -23.39
C ASP A 265 -9.35 -31.48 -22.78
N VAL A 266 -10.01 -32.44 -23.45
CA VAL A 266 -11.23 -33.08 -22.96
C VAL A 266 -10.92 -33.97 -21.76
N GLU A 267 -9.82 -34.73 -21.81
CA GLU A 267 -9.39 -35.61 -20.72
C GLU A 267 -8.88 -34.82 -19.51
N LEU A 268 -8.35 -33.60 -19.67
CA LEU A 268 -7.92 -32.76 -18.54
C LEU A 268 -9.06 -32.52 -17.53
N SER A 269 -10.31 -32.49 -17.98
CA SER A 269 -11.48 -32.35 -17.11
C SER A 269 -11.77 -33.58 -16.25
N SER A 270 -11.25 -34.75 -16.63
CA SER A 270 -11.37 -36.01 -15.87
C SER A 270 -10.33 -36.15 -14.76
N TYR A 271 -9.38 -35.21 -14.66
CA TYR A 271 -8.36 -35.16 -13.62
C TYR A 271 -8.65 -34.03 -12.62
N ASN A 272 -8.35 -34.30 -11.34
CA ASN A 272 -8.38 -33.27 -10.31
C ASN A 272 -7.20 -32.30 -10.47
N LEU A 273 -6.02 -32.82 -10.81
CA LEU A 273 -4.79 -32.04 -10.99
C LEU A 273 -3.99 -32.59 -12.17
N VAL A 274 -3.55 -31.72 -13.06
CA VAL A 274 -2.59 -32.05 -14.12
C VAL A 274 -1.47 -31.03 -14.13
N LEU A 275 -0.24 -31.48 -14.01
CA LEU A 275 0.98 -30.71 -14.14
C LEU A 275 1.70 -31.18 -15.39
N LYS A 276 2.00 -30.30 -16.34
CA LYS A 276 2.69 -30.64 -17.60
C LYS A 276 3.96 -29.83 -17.72
N GLU A 277 5.10 -30.51 -17.57
CA GLU A 277 6.44 -29.93 -17.57
C GLU A 277 6.57 -28.69 -16.65
N LEU A 278 5.88 -28.72 -15.51
CA LEU A 278 5.82 -27.61 -14.57
C LEU A 278 7.23 -27.28 -14.04
N SER A 279 7.63 -26.03 -14.21
CA SER A 279 8.98 -25.59 -13.88
C SER A 279 8.99 -24.28 -13.11
N LYS A 280 9.92 -24.18 -12.17
CA LYS A 280 10.18 -22.98 -11.37
C LYS A 280 11.66 -22.68 -11.30
N SER A 281 12.04 -21.48 -11.74
CA SER A 281 13.36 -20.92 -11.45
C SER A 281 13.27 -19.65 -10.61
N TYR A 282 14.23 -19.50 -9.70
CA TYR A 282 14.49 -18.29 -8.92
C TYR A 282 15.84 -17.74 -9.36
N GLY A 283 15.82 -16.84 -10.35
CA GLY A 283 17.03 -16.36 -11.00
C GLY A 283 17.77 -17.49 -11.71
N LYS A 284 18.94 -17.88 -11.20
CA LYS A 284 19.75 -18.98 -11.75
C LYS A 284 19.44 -20.34 -11.13
N PHE A 285 18.73 -20.38 -10.00
CA PHE A 285 18.43 -21.61 -9.28
C PHE A 285 17.14 -22.24 -9.82
N VAL A 286 17.21 -23.47 -10.32
CA VAL A 286 16.04 -24.25 -10.74
C VAL A 286 15.52 -25.03 -9.53
N ALA A 287 14.35 -24.63 -9.02
CA ALA A 287 13.73 -25.28 -7.87
C ALA A 287 12.80 -26.44 -8.25
N VAL A 288 12.21 -26.39 -9.45
CA VAL A 288 11.37 -27.45 -10.01
C VAL A 288 11.69 -27.55 -11.50
N ASN A 289 12.03 -28.74 -11.98
CA ASN A 289 12.43 -28.99 -13.36
C ASN A 289 11.44 -29.94 -14.05
N LYS A 290 10.60 -29.41 -14.94
CA LYS A 290 9.72 -30.17 -15.84
C LYS A 290 8.86 -31.27 -15.18
N LEU A 291 8.33 -30.99 -13.99
CA LEU A 291 7.49 -31.92 -13.25
C LEU A 291 6.20 -32.22 -14.05
N SER A 292 5.95 -33.50 -14.31
CA SER A 292 4.75 -33.96 -15.04
C SER A 292 4.02 -35.02 -14.23
N VAL A 293 2.80 -34.72 -13.80
CA VAL A 293 1.99 -35.58 -12.91
C VAL A 293 0.51 -35.34 -13.20
N GLY A 294 -0.30 -36.39 -13.28
CA GLY A 294 -1.76 -36.29 -13.38
C GLY A 294 -2.48 -37.08 -12.29
N VAL A 295 -3.16 -36.39 -11.38
CA VAL A 295 -3.93 -36.97 -10.26
C VAL A 295 -5.41 -37.07 -10.63
N ARG A 296 -5.98 -38.27 -10.56
CA ARG A 296 -7.37 -38.55 -10.92
C ARG A 296 -8.34 -38.12 -9.81
N HIS A 297 -9.63 -38.11 -10.15
CA HIS A 297 -10.68 -37.96 -9.16
C HIS A 297 -10.63 -39.10 -8.14
N SER A 298 -10.89 -38.77 -6.86
CA SER A 298 -10.89 -39.72 -5.74
C SER A 298 -9.56 -40.42 -5.46
N GLU A 299 -8.45 -39.89 -5.99
CA GLU A 299 -7.10 -40.37 -5.71
C GLU A 299 -6.46 -39.59 -4.55
N CYS A 300 -5.80 -40.30 -3.64
CA CYS A 300 -4.99 -39.69 -2.59
C CYS A 300 -3.52 -39.68 -3.02
N PHE A 301 -2.98 -38.50 -3.32
CA PHE A 301 -1.61 -38.34 -3.80
C PHE A 301 -0.73 -37.67 -2.74
N GLY A 302 0.43 -38.27 -2.45
CA GLY A 302 1.43 -37.74 -1.51
C GLY A 302 2.73 -37.36 -2.22
N LEU A 303 3.17 -36.11 -2.05
CA LEU A 303 4.46 -35.65 -2.58
C LEU A 303 5.55 -35.77 -1.49
N LEU A 304 6.37 -36.81 -1.58
CA LEU A 304 7.48 -37.06 -0.65
C LEU A 304 8.83 -36.67 -1.26
N GLY A 305 9.77 -36.26 -0.42
CA GLY A 305 11.14 -35.97 -0.83
C GLY A 305 11.91 -35.24 0.27
N ILE A 306 13.22 -35.15 0.15
CA ILE A 306 14.07 -34.42 1.09
C ILE A 306 13.82 -32.90 1.06
N ASN A 307 14.31 -32.18 2.06
CA ASN A 307 14.29 -30.71 2.05
C ASN A 307 15.10 -30.20 0.85
N GLY A 308 14.55 -29.22 0.14
CA GLY A 308 15.15 -28.70 -1.10
C GLY A 308 14.70 -29.39 -2.40
N ALA A 309 13.97 -30.51 -2.35
CA ALA A 309 13.50 -31.24 -3.54
C ALA A 309 12.42 -30.52 -4.38
N GLY A 310 12.08 -29.27 -4.07
CA GLY A 310 11.10 -28.48 -4.84
C GLY A 310 9.64 -28.57 -4.40
N LYS A 311 9.29 -29.44 -3.43
CA LYS A 311 7.90 -29.63 -2.93
C LYS A 311 7.16 -28.32 -2.65
N THR A 312 7.72 -27.49 -1.77
CA THR A 312 7.13 -26.21 -1.38
C THR A 312 7.01 -25.26 -2.56
N SER A 313 7.96 -25.27 -3.51
CA SER A 313 7.89 -24.47 -4.73
C SER A 313 6.76 -24.94 -5.66
N THR A 314 6.53 -26.25 -5.76
CA THR A 314 5.40 -26.83 -6.49
C THR A 314 4.07 -26.36 -5.89
N PHE A 315 3.88 -26.51 -4.57
CA PHE A 315 2.64 -26.04 -3.91
C PHE A 315 2.41 -24.54 -4.07
N LYS A 316 3.46 -23.72 -3.91
CA LYS A 316 3.36 -22.26 -4.13
C LYS A 316 2.95 -21.89 -5.56
N MET A 317 3.39 -22.67 -6.56
CA MET A 317 2.92 -22.47 -7.94
C MET A 317 1.45 -22.86 -8.09
N MET A 318 1.03 -23.97 -7.50
CA MET A 318 -0.35 -24.45 -7.59
C MET A 318 -1.36 -23.52 -6.90
N THR A 319 -0.97 -22.87 -5.81
CA THR A 319 -1.83 -21.92 -5.09
C THR A 319 -1.76 -20.51 -5.66
N GLY A 320 -0.88 -20.25 -6.63
CA GLY A 320 -0.65 -18.93 -7.20
C GLY A 320 0.22 -18.00 -6.33
N ASP A 321 0.75 -18.46 -5.19
CA ASP A 321 1.73 -17.70 -4.39
C ASP A 321 2.99 -17.37 -5.21
N GLU A 322 3.39 -18.27 -6.10
CA GLU A 322 4.51 -18.07 -7.03
C GLU A 322 4.09 -18.31 -8.48
N ASN A 323 4.64 -17.52 -9.41
CA ASN A 323 4.35 -17.72 -10.84
C ASN A 323 5.07 -18.95 -11.38
N ILE A 324 4.41 -19.67 -12.29
CA ILE A 324 5.01 -20.75 -13.07
C ILE A 324 6.01 -20.14 -14.06
N THR A 325 7.23 -20.69 -14.13
CA THR A 325 8.27 -20.22 -15.06
C THR A 325 8.05 -20.84 -16.44
N ASP A 326 7.86 -22.15 -16.50
CA ASP A 326 7.62 -22.89 -17.73
C ASP A 326 6.66 -24.07 -17.49
N GLY A 327 6.05 -24.58 -18.56
CA GLY A 327 5.00 -25.59 -18.50
C GLY A 327 3.65 -25.04 -18.05
N ASN A 328 2.67 -25.93 -17.86
CA ASN A 328 1.29 -25.57 -17.53
C ASN A 328 0.72 -26.46 -16.41
N ALA A 329 -0.33 -25.97 -15.76
CA ALA A 329 -1.05 -26.71 -14.73
C ALA A 329 -2.55 -26.47 -14.84
N TRP A 330 -3.33 -27.50 -14.54
CA TRP A 330 -4.79 -27.49 -14.54
C TRP A 330 -5.34 -28.12 -13.28
N VAL A 331 -6.44 -27.54 -12.78
CA VAL A 331 -7.27 -28.12 -11.72
C VAL A 331 -8.69 -28.22 -12.24
N ASN A 332 -9.28 -29.42 -12.26
CA ASN A 332 -10.61 -29.69 -12.84
C ASN A 332 -10.77 -29.09 -14.25
N GLY A 333 -9.74 -29.24 -15.11
CA GLY A 333 -9.69 -28.67 -16.46
C GLY A 333 -9.44 -27.15 -16.54
N ILE A 334 -9.37 -26.42 -15.41
CA ILE A 334 -9.13 -24.97 -15.38
C ILE A 334 -7.64 -24.70 -15.33
N ASN A 335 -7.11 -23.95 -16.31
CA ASN A 335 -5.69 -23.62 -16.36
C ASN A 335 -5.32 -22.52 -15.34
N LEU A 336 -4.31 -22.82 -14.52
CA LEU A 336 -3.83 -21.94 -13.45
C LEU A 336 -3.28 -20.60 -13.96
N ARG A 337 -2.69 -20.57 -15.16
CA ARG A 337 -2.13 -19.35 -15.75
C ARG A 337 -3.20 -18.41 -16.28
N THR A 338 -4.36 -18.94 -16.69
CA THR A 338 -5.43 -18.15 -17.31
C THR A 338 -6.45 -17.69 -16.30
N ASP A 339 -6.86 -18.55 -15.36
CA ASP A 339 -7.97 -18.25 -14.45
C ASP A 339 -7.74 -18.80 -13.04
N MET A 340 -6.82 -18.17 -12.31
CA MET A 340 -6.49 -18.57 -10.95
C MET A 340 -7.67 -18.36 -9.97
N ASN A 341 -8.50 -17.35 -10.21
CA ASN A 341 -9.67 -17.04 -9.37
C ASN A 341 -10.71 -18.17 -9.40
N ARG A 342 -10.91 -18.82 -10.55
CA ARG A 342 -11.77 -20.02 -10.62
C ARG A 342 -11.10 -21.24 -10.01
N VAL A 343 -9.79 -21.42 -10.16
CA VAL A 343 -9.05 -22.52 -9.52
C VAL A 343 -9.17 -22.46 -8.00
N HIS A 344 -9.03 -21.28 -7.41
CA HIS A 344 -9.18 -21.05 -5.97
C HIS A 344 -10.50 -21.57 -5.41
N LYS A 345 -11.61 -21.47 -6.15
CA LYS A 345 -12.92 -22.01 -5.75
C LYS A 345 -12.99 -23.55 -5.70
N HIS A 346 -12.00 -24.25 -6.24
CA HIS A 346 -11.96 -25.71 -6.32
C HIS A 346 -10.87 -26.34 -5.45
N ILE A 347 -10.06 -25.53 -4.76
CA ILE A 347 -8.96 -26.04 -3.94
C ILE A 347 -9.03 -25.50 -2.50
N GLY A 348 -8.69 -26.37 -1.54
CA GLY A 348 -8.34 -25.96 -0.19
C GLY A 348 -6.83 -25.96 -0.04
N TYR A 349 -6.27 -24.98 0.66
CA TYR A 349 -4.83 -24.92 0.94
C TYR A 349 -4.56 -24.74 2.42
N CYS A 350 -3.81 -25.68 3.00
CA CYS A 350 -3.27 -25.57 4.34
C CYS A 350 -1.77 -25.23 4.22
N PRO A 351 -1.33 -24.01 4.58
CA PRO A 351 0.08 -23.65 4.58
C PRO A 351 0.87 -24.44 5.64
N GLN A 352 2.20 -24.47 5.48
CA GLN A 352 3.09 -25.17 6.42
C GLN A 352 3.08 -24.57 7.83
N PHE A 353 2.88 -23.26 7.92
CA PHE A 353 2.72 -22.53 9.17
C PHE A 353 1.29 -22.05 9.25
N ASP A 354 0.73 -22.03 10.47
CA ASP A 354 -0.63 -21.57 10.69
C ASP A 354 -0.81 -20.14 10.20
N ALA A 355 -1.67 -19.98 9.20
CA ALA A 355 -2.04 -18.67 8.64
C ALA A 355 -3.16 -18.02 9.45
N LEU A 356 -3.11 -18.17 10.78
CA LEU A 356 -4.13 -17.68 11.68
C LEU A 356 -3.87 -16.21 12.03
N LEU A 357 -4.94 -15.43 12.08
CA LEU A 357 -4.94 -14.13 12.72
C LEU A 357 -5.30 -14.38 14.18
N GLU A 358 -4.28 -14.42 15.04
CA GLU A 358 -4.41 -14.78 16.47
C GLU A 358 -5.46 -13.95 17.23
N ASP A 359 -5.76 -12.74 16.74
CA ASP A 359 -6.71 -11.81 17.34
C ASP A 359 -8.18 -12.07 16.93
N LEU A 360 -8.41 -12.99 15.98
CA LEU A 360 -9.74 -13.39 15.52
C LEU A 360 -10.19 -14.68 16.21
N THR A 361 -11.48 -14.76 16.53
CA THR A 361 -12.11 -15.97 17.05
C THR A 361 -12.21 -17.06 15.97
N GLY A 362 -12.11 -18.33 16.37
CA GLY A 362 -12.20 -19.51 15.50
C GLY A 362 -13.59 -20.05 15.28
#